data_AF-A0AAW1TKH3-F1
#
_entry.id   AF-A0AAW1TKH3-F1
#
_cell.length_a   1.000
_cell.length_b   1.000
_cell.length_c   1.000
_cell.angle_alpha   90.00
_cell.angle_beta   90.00
_cell.angle_gamma   90.00
#
_symmetry.space_group_name_H-M   'P 1'
#
loop_
_entity.id
_entity.type
_entity.pdbx_description
1 polymer ?
#
loop_
_entity_poly.entity_id
_entity_poly.type
_entity_poly.pdbx_seq_one_letter_code
_entity_poly.pdbx_strand_id
1 'polypeptide(L)'
;MVVFYAILNVAGINSQVISLGNGQNVPARRLFLRQLGDQLVRDQLIMRVQLSNLPRTMTSRLRELLPNDQIPPRASSNSAATDAGGRKRCGLCLENKTKRYTKYSCKECGQYLCLQHCAFSGADGCNVGVGNESDSG
;
A
#
# COMPACT_ATOMS: atom_id res chain seq x y z
N MET A 1 14.76 -23.54 -19.60
CA MET A 1 15.42 -22.48 -18.80
C MET A 1 16.83 -22.14 -19.27
N VAL A 2 17.68 -23.10 -19.66
CA VAL A 2 19.06 -22.84 -20.16
C VAL A 2 19.10 -21.83 -21.32
N VAL A 3 18.32 -22.07 -22.37
CA VAL A 3 18.28 -21.18 -23.56
C VAL A 3 17.83 -19.77 -23.19
N PHE A 4 16.83 -19.64 -22.30
CA PHE A 4 16.34 -18.34 -21.84
C PHE A 4 17.43 -17.53 -21.13
N TYR A 5 18.15 -18.13 -20.17
CA TYR A 5 19.24 -17.43 -19.48
C TYR A 5 20.42 -17.12 -20.40
N ALA A 6 20.71 -17.98 -21.38
CA ALA A 6 21.72 -17.70 -22.39
C ALA A 6 21.35 -16.46 -23.23
N ILE A 7 20.09 -16.36 -23.67
CA ILE A 7 19.59 -15.20 -24.41
C ILE A 7 19.70 -13.93 -23.56
N LEU A 8 19.30 -13.97 -22.28
CA LEU A 8 19.42 -12.81 -21.39
C LEU A 8 20.88 -12.35 -21.23
N ASN A 9 21.82 -13.29 -21.12
CA ASN A 9 23.24 -12.95 -21.01
C ASN A 9 23.77 -12.28 -22.29
N VAL A 10 23.44 -12.82 -23.46
CA VAL A 10 23.85 -12.27 -24.75
C VAL A 10 23.22 -10.89 -24.96
N ALA A 11 21.93 -10.74 -24.67
CA ALA A 11 21.22 -9.47 -24.79
C ALA A 11 21.81 -8.38 -23.88
N GLY A 12 22.14 -8.72 -22.63
CA GLY A 12 22.73 -7.78 -21.67
C GLY A 12 24.14 -7.30 -22.04
N ILE A 13 24.95 -8.15 -22.67
CA ILE A 13 26.28 -7.76 -23.19
C ILE A 13 26.10 -6.88 -24.43
N ASN A 14 25.25 -7.31 -25.36
CA ASN A 14 25.08 -6.62 -26.63
C ASN A 14 24.47 -5.23 -26.44
N SER A 15 23.52 -5.06 -25.52
CA SER A 15 22.93 -3.75 -25.20
C SER A 15 23.98 -2.78 -24.63
N GLN A 16 24.94 -3.29 -23.84
CA GLN A 16 26.03 -2.48 -23.31
C GLN A 16 26.98 -2.01 -24.42
N VAL A 17 27.32 -2.89 -25.37
CA VAL A 17 28.16 -2.55 -26.53
C VAL A 17 27.49 -1.51 -27.41
N ILE A 18 26.20 -1.67 -27.69
CA ILE A 18 25.42 -0.70 -28.48
C ILE A 18 25.37 0.66 -27.76
N SER A 19 25.13 0.67 -26.44
CA SER A 19 25.12 1.90 -25.65
C SER A 19 26.47 2.63 -25.72
N LEU A 20 27.59 1.89 -25.66
CA LEU A 20 28.93 2.44 -25.82
C LEU A 20 29.16 2.99 -27.24
N GLY A 21 28.73 2.24 -28.27
CA GLY A 21 28.81 2.66 -29.66
C GLY A 21 28.01 3.93 -29.97
N ASN A 22 26.93 4.16 -29.23
CA ASN A 22 26.11 5.38 -29.31
C ASN A 22 26.70 6.58 -28.55
N GLY A 23 27.95 6.49 -28.08
CA GLY A 23 28.63 7.59 -27.36
C GLY A 23 28.11 7.83 -25.95
N GLN A 24 27.36 6.88 -25.36
CA GLN A 24 26.96 6.97 -23.96
C GLN A 24 28.15 6.64 -23.05
N ASN A 25 28.25 7.34 -21.91
CA ASN A 25 29.19 6.96 -20.87
C ASN A 25 28.69 5.67 -20.20
N VAL A 26 29.22 4.54 -20.66
CA VAL A 26 28.81 3.22 -20.17
C VAL A 26 29.63 2.87 -18.91
N PRO A 27 28.98 2.63 -17.76
CA PRO A 27 29.67 2.25 -16.55
C PRO A 27 30.15 0.79 -16.61
N ALA A 28 30.86 0.33 -15.58
CA ALA A 28 31.23 -1.08 -15.45
C ALA A 28 30.00 -1.99 -15.63
N ARG A 29 30.18 -3.14 -16.29
CA ARG A 29 29.11 -4.09 -16.65
C ARG A 29 28.11 -4.37 -15.51
N ARG A 30 28.61 -4.55 -14.29
CA ARG A 30 27.78 -4.78 -13.09
C ARG A 30 26.80 -3.64 -12.84
N LEU A 31 27.25 -2.40 -12.94
CA LEU A 31 26.42 -1.22 -12.70
C LEU A 31 25.43 -1.01 -13.86
N PHE A 32 25.89 -1.20 -15.10
CA PHE A 32 25.04 -1.13 -16.28
C PHE A 32 23.86 -2.10 -16.19
N LEU A 33 24.13 -3.38 -15.90
CA LEU A 33 23.09 -4.40 -15.77
C LEU A 33 22.15 -4.14 -14.59
N ARG A 34 22.67 -3.59 -13.48
CA ARG A 34 21.83 -3.18 -12.34
C ARG A 34 20.86 -2.07 -12.75
N GLN A 35 21.35 -1.02 -13.39
CA GLN A 35 20.53 0.08 -13.88
C GLN A 35 19.49 -0.38 -14.90
N LEU A 36 19.89 -1.26 -15.82
CA LEU A 36 18.99 -1.86 -16.79
C LEU A 36 17.87 -2.67 -16.10
N GLY A 37 18.22 -3.50 -15.11
CA GLY A 37 17.25 -4.25 -14.32
C GLY A 37 16.28 -3.35 -13.56
N ASP A 38 16.80 -2.30 -12.91
CA ASP A 38 15.99 -1.32 -12.18
C ASP A 38 14.99 -0.61 -13.13
N GLN A 39 15.43 -0.26 -14.35
CA GLN A 39 14.57 0.35 -15.37
C GLN A 39 13.48 -0.61 -15.88
N LEU A 40 13.83 -1.88 -16.15
CA LEU A 40 12.87 -2.87 -16.66
C LEU A 40 11.75 -3.20 -15.67
N VAL A 41 12.05 -3.14 -14.37
CA VAL A 41 11.10 -3.50 -13.31
C VAL A 41 10.28 -2.31 -12.84
N ARG A 42 10.73 -1.08 -13.10
CA ARG A 42 10.13 0.17 -12.61
C ARG A 42 8.63 0.28 -12.84
N ASP A 43 8.15 0.07 -14.06
CA ASP A 43 6.73 0.19 -14.39
C ASP A 43 5.88 -0.83 -13.65
N GLN A 44 6.41 -2.04 -13.47
CA GLN A 44 5.77 -3.10 -12.69
C GLN A 44 5.67 -2.72 -11.21
N LEU A 45 6.69 -2.04 -10.66
CA LEU A 45 6.64 -1.54 -9.28
C LEU A 45 5.61 -0.43 -9.13
N ILE A 46 5.52 0.50 -10.09
CA ILE A 46 4.52 1.58 -10.09
C ILE A 46 3.11 0.98 -10.03
N MET A 47 2.79 0.04 -10.92
CA MET A 47 1.50 -0.64 -10.92
C MET A 47 1.22 -1.36 -9.60
N ARG A 48 2.25 -2.02 -9.02
CA ARG A 48 2.10 -2.77 -7.79
C ARG A 48 1.84 -1.89 -6.57
N VAL A 49 2.40 -0.68 -6.50
CA VAL A 49 2.14 0.30 -5.42
C VAL A 49 0.68 0.77 -5.41
N GLN A 50 0.04 0.80 -6.57
CA GLN A 50 -1.35 1.23 -6.71
C GLN A 50 -2.35 0.19 -6.18
N LEU A 51 -1.95 -1.07 -6.02
CA LEU A 51 -2.81 -2.12 -5.50
C LEU A 51 -3.20 -1.86 -4.04
N SER A 52 -4.51 -1.98 -3.73
CA SER A 52 -5.06 -1.80 -2.39
C SER A 52 -4.70 -2.92 -1.41
N ASN A 53 -4.45 -4.13 -1.95
CA ASN A 53 -4.22 -5.35 -1.17
C ASN A 53 -2.75 -5.64 -0.85
N LEU A 54 -1.84 -4.70 -1.13
CA LEU A 54 -0.43 -4.89 -0.84
C LEU A 54 -0.14 -4.69 0.66
N PRO A 55 0.65 -5.56 1.32
CA PRO A 55 1.05 -5.36 2.70
C PRO A 55 1.72 -4.00 2.92
N ARG A 56 1.45 -3.39 4.08
CA ARG A 56 1.96 -2.05 4.41
C ARG A 56 3.49 -1.97 4.35
N THR A 57 4.18 -3.00 4.83
CA THR A 57 5.65 -3.10 4.82
C THR A 57 6.21 -3.06 3.40
N MET A 58 5.61 -3.81 2.47
CA MET A 58 5.99 -3.81 1.05
C MET A 58 5.68 -2.47 0.39
N THR A 59 4.53 -1.87 0.72
CA THR A 59 4.15 -0.57 0.17
C THR A 59 5.12 0.53 0.59
N SER A 60 5.54 0.55 1.87
CA SER A 60 6.55 1.51 2.36
C SER A 60 7.88 1.36 1.62
N ARG A 61 8.39 0.12 1.48
CA ARG A 61 9.63 -0.15 0.74
C ARG A 61 9.55 0.28 -0.72
N LEU A 62 8.43 0.03 -1.39
CA LEU A 62 8.26 0.46 -2.77
C LEU A 62 8.22 1.99 -2.90
N ARG A 63 7.64 2.70 -1.93
CA ARG A 63 7.70 4.18 -1.90
C ARG A 63 9.09 4.73 -1.60
N GLU A 64 9.92 4.01 -0.84
CA GLU A 64 11.33 4.38 -0.64
C GLU A 64 12.14 4.24 -1.95
N LEU A 65 11.82 3.21 -2.74
CA LEU A 65 12.52 2.90 -3.99
C LEU A 65 12.06 3.75 -5.18
N LEU A 66 10.80 4.20 -5.19
CA LEU A 66 10.25 5.02 -6.26
C LEU A 66 10.24 6.50 -5.82
N PRO A 67 10.91 7.40 -6.55
CA PRO A 67 10.81 8.83 -6.30
C PRO A 67 9.33 9.31 -6.35
N ASN A 68 8.95 10.20 -5.43
CA ASN A 68 7.57 10.67 -5.27
C ASN A 68 6.95 11.24 -6.56
N ASP A 69 7.75 11.79 -7.46
CA ASP A 69 7.29 12.38 -8.73
C ASP A 69 6.79 11.34 -9.75
N GLN A 70 7.03 10.05 -9.50
CA GLN A 70 6.75 8.97 -10.46
C GLN A 70 5.59 8.09 -10.04
N ILE A 71 5.09 8.28 -8.82
CA ILE A 71 3.90 7.60 -8.34
C ILE A 71 2.75 8.51 -8.78
N PRO A 72 1.91 8.10 -9.75
CA PRO A 72 0.72 8.86 -10.07
C PRO A 72 -0.04 9.07 -8.77
N PRO A 73 -0.58 10.28 -8.52
CA PRO A 73 -1.42 10.49 -7.36
C PRO A 73 -2.41 9.34 -7.38
N ARG A 74 -2.40 8.52 -6.31
CA ARG A 74 -3.44 7.50 -6.14
C ARG A 74 -4.70 8.26 -6.45
N ALA A 75 -5.46 7.83 -7.46
CA ALA A 75 -6.81 8.28 -7.62
C ALA A 75 -7.38 8.01 -6.23
N SER A 76 -7.49 9.08 -5.43
CA SER A 76 -8.20 9.03 -4.20
C SER A 76 -9.54 8.57 -4.71
N SER A 77 -9.84 7.29 -4.48
CA SER A 77 -11.20 6.95 -4.20
C SER A 77 -11.52 7.88 -3.04
N ASN A 78 -12.05 9.05 -3.40
CA ASN A 78 -12.86 9.88 -2.56
C ASN A 78 -14.04 8.99 -2.18
N SER A 79 -13.79 7.99 -1.34
CA SER A 79 -14.73 7.55 -0.33
C SER A 79 -14.60 8.51 0.87
N ALA A 80 -14.56 9.81 0.56
CA ALA A 80 -15.03 10.90 1.41
C ALA A 80 -16.43 11.35 0.97
N ALA A 81 -17.10 10.60 0.09
CA ALA A 81 -18.53 10.70 -0.15
C ALA A 81 -19.12 9.29 -0.07
N THR A 82 -20.05 9.09 0.87
CA THR A 82 -20.89 7.91 1.08
C THR A 82 -20.23 6.65 1.68
N ASP A 83 -19.82 6.74 2.95
CA ASP A 83 -19.99 5.57 3.83
C ASP A 83 -20.77 6.00 5.08
N ALA A 84 -22.00 6.45 4.83
CA ALA A 84 -22.99 6.79 5.84
C ALA A 84 -23.68 5.55 6.43
N GLY A 85 -23.03 4.37 6.43
CA GLY A 85 -23.68 3.15 6.91
C GLY A 85 -22.80 1.91 7.13
N GLY A 86 -21.54 1.89 6.69
CA GLY A 86 -20.64 0.75 6.85
C GLY A 86 -20.22 0.48 8.30
N ARG A 87 -20.38 -0.78 8.75
CA ARG A 87 -19.79 -1.26 10.02
C ARG A 87 -18.26 -1.21 9.90
N LYS A 88 -17.58 -0.46 10.78
CA LYS A 88 -16.11 -0.39 10.84
C LYS A 88 -15.56 -1.40 11.86
N ARG A 89 -14.24 -1.67 11.84
CA ARG A 89 -13.64 -2.66 12.76
C ARG A 89 -13.40 -2.04 14.12
N CYS A 90 -13.56 -2.84 15.17
CA CYS A 90 -13.18 -2.44 16.51
C CYS A 90 -11.66 -2.35 16.67
N GLY A 91 -11.15 -1.22 17.19
CA GLY A 91 -9.72 -1.00 17.42
C GLY A 91 -9.08 -2.05 18.33
N LEU A 92 -9.66 -2.28 19.51
CA LEU A 92 -9.19 -3.25 20.50
C LEU A 92 -9.31 -4.71 20.03
N CYS A 93 -10.31 -5.03 19.18
CA CYS A 93 -10.38 -6.37 18.58
C CYS A 93 -9.31 -6.59 17.52
N LEU A 94 -8.92 -5.54 16.80
CA LEU A 94 -7.87 -5.60 15.78
C LEU A 94 -6.51 -5.93 16.40
N GLU A 95 -6.21 -5.36 17.57
CA GLU A 95 -5.01 -5.67 18.36
C GLU A 95 -5.00 -7.13 18.82
N ASN A 96 -6.15 -7.62 19.29
CA ASN A 96 -6.33 -9.02 19.70
C ASN A 96 -6.54 -10.01 18.53
N LYS A 97 -6.24 -9.61 17.28
CA LYS A 97 -6.40 -10.41 16.04
C LYS A 97 -7.80 -10.99 15.81
N THR A 98 -8.84 -10.44 16.46
CA THR A 98 -10.23 -10.85 16.26
C THR A 98 -10.93 -9.92 15.28
N LYS A 99 -11.63 -10.49 14.28
CA LYS A 99 -12.32 -9.71 13.25
C LYS A 99 -13.74 -9.35 13.72
N ARG A 100 -13.86 -8.30 14.54
CA ARG A 100 -15.18 -7.80 14.98
C ARG A 100 -15.51 -6.44 14.35
N TYR A 101 -16.68 -6.37 13.73
CA TYR A 101 -17.22 -5.17 13.08
C TYR A 101 -18.30 -4.52 13.95
N THR A 102 -18.35 -3.19 13.97
CA THR A 102 -19.15 -2.39 14.90
C THR A 102 -19.65 -1.11 14.22
N LYS A 103 -20.84 -0.65 14.64
CA LYS A 103 -21.37 0.67 14.25
C LYS A 103 -21.09 1.73 15.33
N TYR A 104 -20.73 1.29 16.53
CA TYR A 104 -20.55 2.17 17.68
C TYR A 104 -19.19 2.85 17.62
N SER A 105 -19.21 4.16 17.80
CA SER A 105 -18.03 5.01 17.93
C SER A 105 -18.06 5.73 19.27
N CYS A 106 -16.90 5.85 19.88
CA CYS A 106 -16.64 6.69 21.03
C CYS A 106 -16.84 8.18 20.65
N LYS A 107 -17.62 8.94 21.43
CA LYS A 107 -17.89 10.37 21.12
C LYS A 107 -16.66 11.26 21.35
N GLU A 108 -15.83 10.93 22.32
CA GLU A 108 -14.68 11.73 22.71
C GLU A 108 -13.43 11.40 21.87
N CYS A 109 -13.22 10.12 21.58
CA CYS A 109 -12.03 9.62 20.92
C CYS A 109 -12.24 9.25 19.43
N GLY A 110 -13.49 9.25 18.95
CA GLY A 110 -13.85 8.93 17.56
C GLY A 110 -13.54 7.49 17.14
N GLN A 111 -13.04 6.63 18.05
CA GLN A 111 -12.68 5.26 17.76
C GLN A 111 -13.90 4.34 17.71
N TYR A 112 -13.89 3.39 16.78
CA TYR A 112 -14.93 2.36 16.65
C TYR A 112 -14.67 1.22 17.63
N LEU A 113 -15.67 0.91 18.45
CA LEU A 113 -15.59 -0.08 19.53
C LEU A 113 -16.76 -1.06 19.45
N CYS A 114 -16.55 -2.30 19.92
CA CYS A 114 -17.62 -3.29 19.98
C CYS A 114 -18.34 -3.19 21.33
N LEU A 115 -19.59 -3.65 21.42
CA LEU A 115 -20.37 -3.57 22.67
C LEU A 115 -19.63 -4.14 23.89
N GLN A 116 -18.83 -5.20 23.70
CA GLN A 116 -18.01 -5.78 24.77
C GLN A 116 -16.88 -4.85 25.24
N HIS A 117 -16.24 -4.15 24.31
CA HIS A 117 -15.19 -3.17 24.63
C HIS A 117 -15.77 -1.82 25.06
N CYS A 118 -16.98 -1.46 24.62
CA CYS A 118 -17.71 -0.32 25.15
C CYS A 118 -18.08 -0.52 26.63
N ALA A 119 -18.48 -1.74 27.02
CA ALA A 119 -18.81 -2.04 28.41
C ALA A 119 -17.58 -2.11 29.33
N PHE A 120 -16.44 -2.55 28.80
CA PHE A 120 -15.22 -2.74 29.59
C PHE A 120 -14.35 -1.47 29.70
N SER A 121 -14.41 -0.56 28.72
CA SER A 121 -13.64 0.69 28.72
C SER A 121 -14.21 1.77 29.65
N GLY A 122 -15.01 1.38 30.65
CA GLY A 122 -15.50 2.27 31.72
C GLY A 122 -14.44 2.59 32.77
N ALA A 123 -13.24 1.99 32.72
CA ALA A 123 -12.13 2.32 33.63
C ALA A 123 -11.26 3.49 33.15
N ASP A 124 -11.24 3.77 31.84
CA ASP A 124 -10.55 4.92 31.24
C ASP A 124 -11.57 5.86 30.56
N GLY A 125 -12.52 6.34 31.35
CA GLY A 125 -13.21 7.63 31.16
C GLY A 125 -13.80 7.99 29.80
N CYS A 126 -14.25 7.04 28.96
CA CYS A 126 -14.71 7.37 27.61
C CYS A 126 -16.21 7.11 27.39
N ASN A 127 -16.99 8.19 27.28
CA ASN A 127 -18.45 8.12 27.14
C ASN A 127 -18.86 7.75 25.69
N VAL A 128 -19.48 6.59 25.52
CA VAL A 128 -19.90 6.07 24.21
C VAL A 128 -21.21 6.71 23.82
N GLY A 129 -21.28 7.28 22.62
CA GLY A 129 -22.53 7.78 22.09
C GLY A 129 -22.92 7.09 20.79
N VAL A 130 -24.20 6.72 20.74
CA VAL A 130 -24.83 6.10 19.57
C VAL A 130 -24.77 7.08 18.40
N GLY A 131 -24.22 6.64 17.27
CA GLY A 131 -24.34 7.36 16.00
C GLY A 131 -25.79 7.25 15.51
N ASN A 132 -26.43 8.42 15.38
CA ASN A 132 -27.80 8.67 14.91
C ASN A 132 -28.53 7.50 14.23
N GLU A 133 -29.51 6.94 14.93
CA GLU A 133 -30.67 6.31 14.31
C GLU A 133 -31.54 7.41 13.71
N SER A 134 -31.49 7.58 12.39
CA SER A 134 -32.59 8.18 11.64
C SER A 134 -33.70 7.14 11.58
N ASP A 135 -34.56 7.18 12.59
CA ASP A 135 -35.87 6.53 12.60
C ASP A 135 -36.71 7.20 11.48
N SER A 136 -37.20 6.42 10.55
CA SER A 136 -38.07 6.90 9.47
C SER A 136 -39.14 5.85 9.23
N GLY A 137 -40.32 6.12 9.81
CA GLY A 137 -41.66 5.77 9.32
C GLY A 137 -41.96 4.31 9.04
#